data_AF-A0A5R2N892-F1
#
_entry.id   AF-A0A5R2N892-F1
#
_cell.length_a   1.000
_cell.length_b   1.000
_cell.length_c   1.000
_cell.angle_alpha   90.00
_cell.angle_beta   90.00
_cell.angle_gamma   90.00
#
_symmetry.space_group_name_H-M   'P 1'
#
loop_
_entity.id
_entity.type
_entity.pdbx_description
1 polymer ?
#
loop_
_entity_poly.entity_id
_entity_poly.type
_entity_poly.pdbx_seq_one_letter_code
_entity_poly.pdbx_strand_id
1 'polypeptide(L)'
;ADDPSHKQKAIYSLTEMAITLVPILAHLGAWGRVWLPTSEELSIRAELLERGGPPMWEKFMAELRHEHLGTPLDTAPGPSVRATLRAAYEAVVAEKALNASPAG
;
A
#
# COMPACT_ATOMS: atom_id res chain seq x y z
N ALA A 1 19.48 -19.77 35.18
CA ALA A 1 20.35 -19.73 34.00
C ALA A 1 19.44 -19.36 32.83
N ASP A 2 19.62 -18.15 32.30
CA ASP A 2 18.85 -17.64 31.15
C ASP A 2 19.47 -18.18 29.86
N ASP A 3 18.62 -18.71 28.98
CA ASP A 3 19.00 -19.20 27.66
C ASP A 3 19.32 -18.02 26.72
N PRO A 4 20.53 -17.94 26.13
CA PRO A 4 20.92 -16.88 25.20
C PRO A 4 20.19 -16.90 23.85
N SER A 5 19.25 -17.83 23.63
CA SER A 5 18.47 -17.92 22.38
C SER A 5 17.22 -17.02 22.31
N HIS A 6 16.86 -16.31 23.38
CA HIS A 6 15.71 -15.40 23.41
C HIS A 6 15.97 -14.10 22.61
N LYS A 7 15.87 -14.19 21.28
CA LYS A 7 15.75 -13.01 20.41
C LYS A 7 14.37 -12.39 20.63
N GLN A 8 14.26 -11.40 21.52
CA GLN A 8 13.08 -10.54 21.59
C GLN A 8 12.84 -9.96 20.18
N LYS A 9 11.73 -10.34 19.54
CA LYS A 9 11.31 -9.75 18.28
C LYS A 9 10.83 -8.33 18.58
N ALA A 10 11.60 -7.33 18.17
CA ALA A 10 11.12 -5.95 18.20
C ALA A 10 9.95 -5.82 17.20
N ILE A 11 8.80 -5.36 17.67
CA ILE A 11 7.67 -5.01 16.80
C ILE A 11 7.90 -3.56 16.37
N TYR A 12 8.02 -3.35 15.06
CA TYR A 12 8.11 -2.01 14.48
C TYR A 12 6.71 -1.53 14.09
N SER A 13 6.35 -0.33 14.55
CA SER A 13 5.09 0.32 14.23
C SER A 13 5.34 1.71 13.64
N LEU A 14 4.46 2.13 12.74
CA LEU A 14 4.44 3.51 12.28
C LEU A 14 4.03 4.45 13.40
N THR A 15 4.63 5.62 13.45
CA THR A 15 4.15 6.73 14.29
C THR A 15 3.04 7.47 13.57
N GLU A 16 2.23 8.23 14.32
CA GLU A 16 1.24 9.15 13.74
C GLU A 16 1.89 10.09 12.71
N MET A 17 3.09 10.62 13.03
CA MET A 17 3.85 11.49 12.12
C MET A 17 4.23 10.80 10.80
N ALA A 18 4.53 9.50 10.81
CA ALA A 18 4.81 8.77 9.58
C ALA A 18 3.53 8.50 8.77
N ILE A 19 2.42 8.24 9.46
CA ILE A 19 1.12 7.97 8.81
C ILE A 19 0.62 9.21 8.06
N THR A 20 0.79 10.42 8.62
CA THR A 20 0.36 11.66 7.96
C THR A 20 1.14 12.01 6.69
N LEU A 21 2.21 11.27 6.35
CA LEU A 21 2.94 11.41 5.09
C LEU A 21 2.27 10.71 3.90
N VAL A 22 1.21 9.91 4.11
CA VAL A 22 0.52 9.18 3.03
C VAL A 22 0.14 10.07 1.83
N PRO A 23 -0.46 11.27 2.00
CA PRO A 23 -0.77 12.15 0.86
C PRO A 23 0.48 12.58 0.08
N ILE A 24 1.59 12.85 0.77
CA ILE A 24 2.85 13.27 0.14
C ILE A 24 3.41 12.11 -0.70
N LEU A 25 3.38 10.89 -0.17
CA LEU A 25 3.81 9.69 -0.89
C LEU A 25 2.92 9.41 -2.11
N ALA A 26 1.60 9.63 -2.00
CA ALA A 26 0.68 9.48 -3.12
C ALA A 26 1.01 10.47 -4.26
N HIS A 27 1.24 11.75 -3.92
CA HIS A 27 1.66 12.74 -4.90
C HIS A 27 3.03 12.44 -5.52
N LEU A 28 3.99 11.98 -4.72
CA LEU A 28 5.31 11.59 -5.21
C LEU A 28 5.21 10.41 -6.19
N GLY A 29 4.35 9.42 -5.88
CA GLY A 29 4.06 8.29 -6.77
C GLY A 29 3.41 8.72 -8.08
N ALA A 30 2.42 9.62 -8.02
CA ALA A 30 1.75 10.19 -9.19
C ALA A 30 2.74 10.91 -10.11
N TRP A 31 3.61 11.76 -9.54
CA TRP A 31 4.68 12.41 -10.27
C TRP A 31 5.65 11.38 -10.90
N GLY A 32 6.10 10.39 -10.12
CA GLY A 32 7.04 9.37 -10.59
C GLY A 32 6.50 8.56 -11.76
N ARG A 33 5.19 8.24 -11.75
CA ARG A 33 4.50 7.53 -12.83
C ARG A 33 4.53 8.30 -14.17
N VAL A 34 4.53 9.63 -14.13
CA VAL A 34 4.55 10.48 -15.33
C VAL A 34 5.96 10.72 -15.85
N TRP A 35 6.94 10.87 -14.94
CA TRP A 35 8.26 11.41 -15.29
C TRP A 35 9.40 10.39 -15.26
N LEU A 36 9.22 9.22 -14.65
CA LEU A 36 10.25 8.19 -14.55
C LEU A 36 9.88 6.94 -15.37
N PRO A 37 10.88 6.19 -15.89
CA PRO A 37 10.64 4.88 -16.49
C PRO A 37 10.09 3.93 -15.42
N THR A 38 8.78 3.68 -15.45
CA THR A 38 8.10 2.80 -14.49
C THR A 38 7.38 1.71 -15.24
N SER A 39 7.45 0.47 -14.75
CA SER A 39 6.62 -0.60 -15.30
C SER A 39 5.18 -0.38 -14.86
N GLU A 40 4.22 -0.72 -15.72
CA GLU A 40 2.78 -0.64 -15.43
C GLU A 40 2.39 -1.31 -14.09
N GLU A 41 3.07 -2.41 -13.77
CA GLU A 41 2.87 -3.18 -12.54
C GLU A 41 3.28 -2.40 -11.28
N LEU A 42 4.36 -1.62 -11.39
CA LEU A 42 4.81 -0.75 -10.30
C LEU A 42 3.98 0.55 -10.23
N SER A 43 3.35 0.95 -11.33
CA SER A 43 2.60 2.20 -11.46
C SER A 43 1.12 2.09 -11.05
N ILE A 44 0.50 0.91 -11.13
CA ILE A 44 -0.94 0.77 -10.87
C ILE A 44 -1.35 1.18 -9.46
N ARG A 45 -0.50 0.92 -8.46
CA ARG A 45 -0.77 1.34 -7.07
C ARG A 45 -0.71 2.85 -6.90
N ALA A 46 0.27 3.49 -7.55
CA ALA A 46 0.41 4.94 -7.55
C ALA A 46 -0.78 5.60 -8.27
N GLU A 47 -1.21 5.05 -9.40
CA GLU A 47 -2.40 5.51 -10.11
C GLU A 47 -3.68 5.43 -9.25
N LEU A 48 -3.89 4.30 -8.58
CA LEU A 48 -5.09 4.13 -7.76
C LEU A 48 -5.10 5.05 -6.55
N LEU A 49 -3.94 5.25 -5.91
CA LEU A 49 -3.82 6.23 -4.84
C LEU A 49 -4.11 7.65 -5.36
N GLU A 50 -3.57 8.03 -6.52
CA GLU A 50 -3.84 9.33 -7.12
C GLU A 50 -5.33 9.53 -7.43
N ARG A 51 -5.95 8.58 -8.12
CA ARG A 51 -7.37 8.65 -8.53
C ARG A 51 -8.34 8.56 -7.35
N GLY A 52 -7.98 7.80 -6.32
CA GLY A 52 -8.76 7.68 -5.09
C GLY A 52 -8.73 8.96 -4.25
N GLY A 53 -7.68 9.77 -4.40
CA GLY A 53 -7.58 11.11 -3.82
C GLY A 53 -7.71 11.17 -2.29
N PRO A 54 -8.03 12.35 -1.74
CA PRO A 54 -8.12 12.56 -0.29
C PRO A 54 -9.00 11.54 0.45
N PRO A 55 -10.19 11.15 -0.04
CA PRO A 55 -11.01 10.16 0.66
C PRO A 55 -10.33 8.80 0.83
N MET A 56 -9.62 8.31 -0.19
CA MET A 56 -8.88 7.06 -0.11
C MET A 56 -7.66 7.18 0.80
N TRP A 57 -6.99 8.33 0.82
CA TRP A 57 -5.84 8.57 1.70
C TRP A 57 -6.27 8.65 3.17
N GLU A 58 -7.37 9.33 3.48
CA GLU A 58 -7.92 9.38 4.83
C GLU A 58 -8.31 7.98 5.33
N LYS A 59 -8.98 7.19 4.48
CA LYS A 59 -9.27 5.78 4.77
C LYS A 59 -7.98 5.01 5.04
N PHE A 60 -6.96 5.18 4.19
CA PHE A 60 -5.70 4.48 4.35
C PHE A 60 -4.98 4.86 5.65
N MET A 61 -4.94 6.16 5.98
CA MET A 61 -4.36 6.63 7.23
C MET A 61 -5.13 6.08 8.44
N ALA A 62 -6.46 6.03 8.40
CA ALA A 62 -7.27 5.42 9.46
C ALA A 62 -6.96 3.91 9.62
N GLU A 63 -6.83 3.17 8.51
CA GLU A 63 -6.40 1.76 8.54
C GLU A 63 -5.00 1.59 9.15
N LEU A 64 -4.04 2.47 8.81
CA LEU A 64 -2.69 2.44 9.37
C LEU A 64 -2.67 2.77 10.87
N ARG A 65 -3.50 3.72 11.32
CA ARG A 65 -3.64 4.03 12.75
C ARG A 65 -4.23 2.87 13.52
N HIS A 66 -5.23 2.19 12.95
CA HIS A 66 -5.79 0.98 13.53
C HIS A 66 -4.71 -0.11 13.69
N GLU A 67 -3.96 -0.39 12.62
CA GLU A 67 -2.95 -1.45 12.61
C GLU A 67 -1.73 -1.15 13.50
N HIS A 68 -1.23 0.08 13.50
CA HIS A 68 0.04 0.42 14.15
C HIS A 68 -0.11 1.09 15.51
N LEU A 69 -1.23 1.77 15.77
CA LEU A 69 -1.47 2.55 16.99
C LEU A 69 -2.66 2.03 17.82
N GLY A 70 -3.40 1.02 17.32
CA GLY A 70 -4.55 0.44 18.03
C GLY A 70 -5.79 1.34 18.07
N THR A 71 -5.85 2.36 17.22
CA THR A 71 -7.02 3.24 17.12
C THR A 71 -8.24 2.47 16.62
N PRO A 72 -9.46 2.69 17.16
CA PRO A 72 -10.68 2.13 16.58
C PRO A 72 -10.82 2.51 15.10
N LEU A 73 -11.21 1.54 14.27
CA LEU A 73 -11.39 1.77 12.83
C LEU A 73 -12.85 2.15 12.53
N ASP A 74 -13.12 3.45 12.44
CA ASP A 74 -14.46 3.99 12.13
C ASP A 74 -14.64 4.28 10.63
N THR A 75 -14.19 3.35 9.76
CA THR A 75 -14.31 3.52 8.30
C THR A 75 -15.48 2.74 7.71
N ALA A 76 -16.02 3.22 6.58
CA ALA A 76 -17.13 2.59 5.88
C ALA A 76 -16.82 1.13 5.45
N PRO A 77 -17.81 0.23 5.46
CA PRO A 77 -17.63 -1.17 5.06
C PRO A 77 -17.11 -1.29 3.63
N GLY A 78 -16.20 -2.25 3.40
CA GLY A 78 -15.59 -2.53 2.11
C GLY A 78 -14.16 -3.06 2.23
N PRO A 79 -13.48 -3.36 1.11
CA PRO A 79 -12.10 -3.80 1.12
C PRO A 79 -11.18 -2.71 1.69
N SER A 80 -10.10 -3.12 2.36
CA SER A 80 -9.09 -2.18 2.81
C SER A 80 -8.36 -1.53 1.63
N VAL A 81 -7.75 -0.36 1.85
CA VAL A 81 -6.94 0.29 0.82
C VAL A 81 -5.79 -0.64 0.40
N ARG A 82 -5.12 -1.29 1.36
CA ARG A 82 -4.05 -2.26 1.06
C ARG A 82 -4.56 -3.44 0.22
N ALA A 83 -5.75 -3.98 0.52
CA ALA A 83 -6.33 -5.08 -0.26
C ALA A 83 -6.65 -4.64 -1.69
N THR A 84 -7.22 -3.44 -1.85
CA THR A 84 -7.53 -2.85 -3.15
C THR A 84 -6.27 -2.67 -4.01
N LEU A 85 -5.21 -2.09 -3.43
CA LEU A 85 -3.93 -1.90 -4.09
C LEU A 85 -3.21 -3.22 -4.44
N ARG A 86 -3.40 -4.26 -3.62
CA ARG A 86 -2.86 -5.59 -3.89
C ARG A 86 -3.59 -6.27 -5.05
N ALA A 87 -4.91 -6.27 -5.03
CA ALA A 87 -5.72 -6.89 -6.09
C ALA A 87 -5.43 -6.26 -7.46
N ALA A 88 -5.28 -4.93 -7.52
CA ALA A 88 -4.94 -4.24 -8.76
C ALA A 88 -3.55 -4.60 -9.31
N TYR A 89 -2.56 -4.72 -8.42
CA TYR A 89 -1.22 -5.20 -8.77
C TYR A 89 -1.28 -6.63 -9.32
N GLU A 90 -1.96 -7.54 -8.63
CA GLU A 90 -2.10 -8.94 -9.03
C GLU A 90 -2.80 -9.09 -10.39
N ALA A 91 -3.80 -8.26 -10.67
CA ALA A 91 -4.47 -8.23 -11.98
C ALA A 91 -3.50 -7.85 -13.12
N VAL A 92 -2.67 -6.82 -12.93
CA VAL A 92 -1.67 -6.40 -13.93
C VAL A 92 -0.59 -7.48 -14.13
N VAL A 93 -0.14 -8.12 -13.05
CA VAL A 93 0.82 -9.25 -13.14
C VAL A 93 0.23 -10.38 -13.98
N ALA A 94 -1.02 -10.77 -13.69
CA ALA A 94 -1.70 -11.87 -14.37
C ALA A 94 -1.89 -11.57 -15.86
N GLU A 95 -2.31 -10.35 -16.21
CA GLU A 95 -2.45 -9.92 -17.61
C GLU A 95 -1.12 -10.01 -18.36
N LYS A 96 -0.03 -9.54 -17.75
CA LYS A 96 1.31 -9.63 -18.36
C LYS A 96 1.78 -11.07 -18.53
N ALA A 97 1.51 -11.94 -17.57
CA ALA A 97 1.86 -13.36 -17.66
C ALA A 97 1.11 -14.06 -18.81
N LEU A 98 -0.16 -13.71 -19.02
CA LEU A 98 -0.96 -14.18 -20.15
C LEU A 98 -0.38 -13.68 -21.49
N ASN A 99 -0.05 -12.39 -21.57
CA ASN A 99 0.50 -11.76 -22.77
C ASN A 99 1.93 -12.23 -23.12
N ALA A 100 2.69 -12.69 -22.12
CA ALA A 100 4.05 -13.22 -22.29
C ALA A 100 4.10 -14.71 -22.66
N SER A 101 2.98 -15.43 -22.55
CA SER A 101 2.89 -16.83 -22.97
C SER A 101 2.60 -16.86 -24.48
N PRO A 102 3.53 -17.30 -25.34
CA PRO A 102 3.21 -17.46 -26.75
C PRO A 102 2.14 -18.55 -26.86
N ALA A 103 1.12 -18.30 -27.68
CA ALA A 103 0.18 -19.35 -28.08
C ALA A 103 1.00 -20.55 -28.57
N GLY A 104 0.86 -21.68 -27.85
CA GLY A 104 1.48 -22.95 -28.22
C GLY A 104 0.92 -23.50 -29.53
#